data_AF-A0A6J6GCD7-F1
#
_entry.id   AF-A0A6J6GCD7-F1
#
_cell.length_a   1.000
_cell.length_b   1.000
_cell.length_c   1.000
_cell.angle_alpha   90.00
_cell.angle_beta   90.00
_cell.angle_gamma   90.00
#
_symmetry.space_group_name_H-M   'P 1'
#
loop_
_entity.id
_entity.type
_entity.pdbx_description
1 polymer ?
#
loop_
_entity_poly.entity_id
_entity_poly.type
_entity_poly.pdbx_seq_one_letter_code
_entity_poly.pdbx_strand_id
1 'polypeptide(L)'
;MNKRLITFLSILSLFLTSFLIPANAAAKAGAKCTKAGNTEVVKGKSYTCVKSGNKLVWDKGVNKATLIPKTREEKAFELVRAAYLAKPAYKAPITYVVAEKSNQSFFQIIKTGTEASAKFFQNYYKPESELPFIMADGVDIEWMISNMSKYGFEMDNWSRGAFKSGWGNGHTNGKSSILVYTGKPSTEKNIYAFGNLGFGAHEYFHLVTAGILGKESKFGEVIPRWAYEGSASFFGSAIAELLPEKGELDMWQKTRFKTFYKSMQYYSVKERVPVLHSLSSQQLYNNFIAPEIDAGTCPQAYCYTAGELLTEVLLADYGIDKYFSWWRASVNTPWRSAFEKNFGVNFNQWLAEVGIPYVMEEAKKVYPELAANPDYKKKIEFTKS
;
A
#
# COMPACT_ATOMS: atom_id res chain seq x y z
N MET A 1 -60.44 -21.31 65.31
CA MET A 1 -59.34 -21.93 66.08
C MET A 1 -58.04 -21.78 65.30
N ASN A 2 -57.06 -21.10 65.89
CA ASN A 2 -55.66 -21.09 65.44
C ASN A 2 -55.08 -22.50 65.40
N LYS A 3 -54.13 -22.76 64.49
CA LYS A 3 -52.91 -23.53 64.75
C LYS A 3 -51.84 -23.20 63.69
N ARG A 4 -50.64 -22.87 64.19
CA ARG A 4 -49.38 -22.60 63.48
C ARG A 4 -48.66 -23.92 63.12
N LEU A 5 -47.84 -23.91 62.06
CA LEU A 5 -46.45 -24.45 61.88
C LEU A 5 -46.21 -24.71 60.37
N ILE A 6 -45.37 -23.96 59.66
CA ILE A 6 -43.92 -24.15 59.37
C ILE A 6 -43.58 -25.55 58.83
N THR A 7 -43.21 -25.67 57.53
CA THR A 7 -41.86 -26.11 57.04
C THR A 7 -41.76 -26.27 55.50
N PHE A 8 -40.63 -25.77 54.96
CA PHE A 8 -39.83 -26.29 53.82
C PHE A 8 -40.49 -26.75 52.50
N LEU A 9 -40.26 -25.96 51.44
CA LEU A 9 -40.05 -26.48 50.08
C LEU A 9 -38.95 -25.66 49.36
N SER A 10 -37.72 -26.06 49.69
CA SER A 10 -36.61 -26.37 48.80
C SER A 10 -36.51 -25.62 47.47
N ILE A 11 -35.63 -24.62 47.53
CA ILE A 11 -34.82 -24.01 46.47
C ILE A 11 -34.23 -25.10 45.55
N LEU A 12 -34.81 -25.31 44.37
CA LEU A 12 -34.22 -26.17 43.33
C LEU A 12 -34.61 -25.72 41.91
N SER A 13 -34.34 -24.45 41.58
CA SER A 13 -34.46 -24.01 40.18
C SER A 13 -33.58 -22.80 39.82
N LEU A 14 -32.39 -22.69 40.41
CA LEU A 14 -31.39 -21.70 39.97
C LEU A 14 -30.01 -22.34 39.81
N PHE A 15 -29.94 -23.44 39.03
CA PHE A 15 -28.67 -23.83 38.41
C PHE A 15 -28.38 -22.83 37.28
N LEU A 16 -27.78 -21.70 37.69
CA LEU A 16 -27.00 -20.85 36.81
C LEU A 16 -26.04 -21.73 36.02
N THR A 17 -26.23 -21.81 34.71
CA THR A 17 -25.17 -22.15 33.76
C THR A 17 -24.17 -21.01 33.77
N SER A 18 -23.30 -20.98 34.79
CA SER A 18 -22.05 -20.23 34.74
C SER A 18 -21.16 -20.92 33.71
N PHE A 19 -21.25 -20.50 32.46
CA PHE A 19 -20.16 -20.67 31.52
C PHE A 19 -18.90 -20.14 32.21
N LEU A 20 -18.00 -21.05 32.57
CA LEU A 20 -16.64 -20.73 32.99
C LEU A 20 -15.94 -20.13 31.78
N ILE A 21 -16.10 -18.82 31.59
CA ILE A 21 -15.20 -18.06 30.72
C ILE A 21 -13.84 -18.17 31.40
N PRO A 22 -12.81 -18.77 30.77
CA PRO A 22 -11.48 -18.78 31.35
C PRO A 22 -11.07 -17.33 31.58
N ALA A 23 -10.83 -16.97 32.84
CA ALA A 23 -10.31 -15.68 33.23
C ALA A 23 -8.89 -15.55 32.67
N ASN A 24 -8.77 -15.07 31.44
CA ASN A 24 -7.47 -14.71 30.89
C ASN A 24 -6.96 -13.50 31.66
N ALA A 25 -5.76 -13.63 32.24
CA ALA A 25 -5.12 -12.52 32.92
C ALA A 25 -4.87 -11.39 31.91
N ALA A 26 -5.19 -10.16 32.30
CA ALA A 26 -5.00 -8.99 31.46
C ALA A 26 -3.56 -8.88 30.92
N ALA A 27 -3.40 -8.47 29.67
CA ALA A 27 -2.10 -8.35 29.03
C ALA A 27 -1.10 -7.52 29.84
N LYS A 28 0.08 -8.12 30.06
CA LYS A 28 1.22 -7.54 30.76
C LYS A 28 2.48 -7.92 30.00
N ALA A 29 3.37 -6.96 29.77
CA ALA A 29 4.62 -7.18 29.05
C ALA A 29 5.39 -8.41 29.57
N GLY A 30 5.79 -9.29 28.64
CA GLY A 30 6.49 -10.54 28.92
C GLY A 30 5.61 -11.68 29.45
N ALA A 31 4.34 -11.44 29.79
CA ALA A 31 3.43 -12.50 30.21
C ALA A 31 3.03 -13.38 29.02
N LYS A 32 2.73 -14.65 29.31
CA LYS A 32 2.33 -15.62 28.28
C LYS A 32 1.01 -15.21 27.64
N CYS A 33 0.96 -15.26 26.31
CA CYS A 33 -0.26 -15.09 25.54
C CYS A 33 -0.55 -16.36 24.74
N THR A 34 -1.81 -16.55 24.35
CA THR A 34 -2.30 -17.83 23.80
C THR A 34 -2.15 -17.93 22.29
N LYS A 35 -2.14 -16.80 21.58
CA LYS A 35 -2.13 -16.75 20.11
C LYS A 35 -1.37 -15.54 19.60
N ALA A 36 -0.37 -15.78 18.76
CA ALA A 36 0.43 -14.73 18.11
C ALA A 36 -0.48 -13.78 17.32
N GLY A 37 -0.18 -12.47 17.39
CA GLY A 37 -0.95 -11.42 16.73
C GLY A 37 -2.20 -10.97 17.48
N ASN A 38 -2.62 -11.63 18.56
CA ASN A 38 -3.67 -11.09 19.43
C ASN A 38 -3.22 -9.76 20.03
N THR A 39 -4.17 -8.83 20.19
CA THR A 39 -3.94 -7.53 20.82
C THR A 39 -4.86 -7.33 22.02
N GLU A 40 -4.35 -6.66 23.04
CA GLU A 40 -5.12 -6.26 24.21
C GLU A 40 -4.73 -4.85 24.64
N VAL A 41 -5.72 -4.09 25.10
CA VAL A 41 -5.49 -2.73 25.60
C VAL A 41 -5.70 -2.70 27.10
N VAL A 42 -4.63 -2.45 27.86
CA VAL A 42 -4.64 -2.40 29.32
C VAL A 42 -4.07 -1.06 29.77
N LYS A 43 -4.84 -0.30 30.55
CA LYS A 43 -4.44 1.01 31.10
C LYS A 43 -3.87 1.96 30.04
N GLY A 44 -4.48 1.97 28.85
CA GLY A 44 -4.06 2.84 27.75
C GLY A 44 -2.75 2.42 27.07
N LYS A 45 -2.27 1.19 27.25
CA LYS A 45 -1.20 0.57 26.45
C LYS A 45 -1.76 -0.57 25.62
N SER A 46 -1.45 -0.60 24.33
CA SER A 46 -1.77 -1.71 23.43
C SER A 46 -0.63 -2.72 23.44
N TYR A 47 -0.93 -3.95 23.79
CA TYR A 47 -0.01 -5.08 23.79
C TYR A 47 -0.28 -5.97 22.59
N THR A 48 0.76 -6.45 21.92
CA THR A 48 0.63 -7.48 20.87
C THR A 48 1.29 -8.77 21.34
N CYS A 49 0.63 -9.90 21.13
CA CYS A 49 1.20 -11.21 21.41
C CYS A 49 2.23 -11.55 20.32
N VAL A 50 3.50 -11.59 20.69
CA VAL A 50 4.64 -11.82 19.78
C VAL A 50 5.40 -13.08 20.17
N LYS A 51 6.12 -13.66 19.20
CA LYS A 51 7.03 -14.78 19.46
C LYS A 51 8.34 -14.24 20.02
N SER A 52 8.74 -14.72 21.20
CA SER A 52 10.03 -14.43 21.82
C SER A 52 10.70 -15.76 22.17
N GLY A 53 11.73 -16.13 21.39
CA GLY A 53 12.30 -17.47 21.41
C GLY A 53 11.25 -18.54 21.06
N ASN A 54 11.10 -19.55 21.92
CA ASN A 54 10.14 -20.65 21.76
C ASN A 54 8.77 -20.41 22.42
N LYS A 55 8.50 -19.18 22.88
CA LYS A 55 7.27 -18.84 23.63
C LYS A 55 6.51 -17.68 22.97
N LEU A 56 5.21 -17.64 23.21
CA LEU A 56 4.35 -16.49 22.89
C LEU A 56 4.19 -15.62 24.12
N VAL A 57 4.57 -14.35 24.00
CA VAL A 57 4.52 -13.37 25.08
C VAL A 57 3.95 -12.03 24.60
N TRP A 58 3.31 -11.30 25.49
CA TRP A 58 2.93 -9.92 25.23
C TRP A 58 4.20 -9.06 25.06
N ASP A 59 4.24 -8.20 24.04
CA ASP A 59 5.29 -7.22 23.83
C ASP A 59 5.35 -6.18 24.97
N LYS A 60 6.23 -5.17 24.85
CA LYS A 60 6.40 -4.15 25.89
C LYS A 60 5.17 -3.24 26.09
N GLY A 61 4.17 -3.34 25.22
CA GLY A 61 3.02 -2.45 25.18
C GLY A 61 3.39 -1.06 24.65
N VAL A 62 2.54 -0.49 23.80
CA VAL A 62 2.72 0.85 23.24
C VAL A 62 1.62 1.75 23.78
N ASN A 63 1.97 2.94 24.31
CA ASN A 63 0.98 3.89 24.82
C ASN A 63 -0.01 4.27 23.71
N LYS A 64 -1.31 4.17 23.97
CA LYS A 64 -2.39 4.56 23.07
C LYS A 64 -2.33 6.06 22.71
N ALA A 65 -1.83 6.90 23.61
CA ALA A 65 -1.57 8.32 23.35
C ALA A 65 -0.39 8.57 22.38
N THR A 66 0.53 7.61 22.22
CA THR A 66 1.54 7.58 21.13
C THR A 66 1.06 6.80 19.90
N LEU A 67 -0.16 6.25 19.93
CA LEU A 67 -0.80 5.52 18.82
C LEU A 67 -1.98 6.29 18.21
N ILE A 68 -2.26 7.53 18.64
CA ILE A 68 -3.10 8.42 17.84
C ILE A 68 -2.17 8.91 16.73
N PRO A 69 -2.36 8.48 15.47
CA PRO A 69 -1.55 8.98 14.39
C PRO A 69 -1.71 10.50 14.34
N LYS A 70 -0.60 11.24 14.49
CA LYS A 70 -0.61 12.70 14.60
C LYS A 70 -0.46 13.37 13.24
N THR A 71 0.19 12.68 12.30
CA THR A 71 0.36 13.12 10.92
C THR A 71 -0.52 12.31 9.97
N ARG A 72 -0.81 12.86 8.79
CA ARG A 72 -1.53 12.13 7.73
C ARG A 72 -0.77 10.87 7.31
N GLU A 73 0.55 10.97 7.19
CA GLU A 73 1.46 9.83 7.01
C GLU A 73 1.21 8.71 8.03
N GLU A 74 1.36 9.00 9.33
CA GLU A 74 1.17 7.99 10.37
C GLU A 74 -0.23 7.37 10.28
N LYS A 75 -1.24 8.18 9.95
CA LYS A 75 -2.64 7.74 9.83
C LYS A 75 -2.84 6.81 8.64
N ALA A 76 -2.33 7.18 7.47
CA ALA A 76 -2.44 6.37 6.26
C ALA A 76 -1.71 5.04 6.40
N PHE A 77 -0.48 5.05 6.93
CA PHE A 77 0.26 3.83 7.18
C PHE A 77 -0.43 2.92 8.21
N GLU A 78 -0.93 3.48 9.31
CA GLU A 78 -1.65 2.72 10.32
C GLU A 78 -2.94 2.09 9.76
N LEU A 79 -3.66 2.78 8.87
CA LEU A 79 -4.82 2.22 8.18
C LEU A 79 -4.44 0.99 7.35
N VAL A 80 -3.35 1.07 6.57
CA VAL A 80 -2.83 -0.07 5.79
C VAL A 80 -2.41 -1.21 6.71
N ARG A 81 -1.64 -0.91 7.77
CA ARG A 81 -1.20 -1.90 8.75
C ARG A 81 -2.37 -2.62 9.41
N ALA A 82 -3.34 -1.88 9.92
CA ALA A 82 -4.51 -2.43 10.57
C ALA A 82 -5.32 -3.30 9.60
N ALA A 83 -5.54 -2.82 8.38
CA ALA A 83 -6.22 -3.59 7.34
C ALA A 83 -5.45 -4.88 6.99
N TYR A 84 -4.12 -4.83 6.80
CA TYR A 84 -3.31 -5.99 6.47
C TYR A 84 -3.30 -7.06 7.56
N LEU A 85 -3.23 -6.65 8.83
CA LEU A 85 -3.25 -7.55 9.99
C LEU A 85 -4.61 -8.19 10.22
N ALA A 86 -5.69 -7.46 9.95
CA ALA A 86 -7.05 -7.97 10.07
C ALA A 86 -7.43 -8.98 8.97
N LYS A 87 -6.73 -8.95 7.82
CA LYS A 87 -7.02 -9.83 6.68
C LYS A 87 -6.54 -11.26 6.93
N PRO A 88 -7.38 -12.28 6.64
CA PRO A 88 -6.97 -13.67 6.74
C PRO A 88 -5.85 -13.97 5.74
N ALA A 89 -5.15 -15.09 5.96
CA ALA A 89 -4.24 -15.62 4.96
C ALA A 89 -5.00 -15.86 3.65
N TYR A 90 -4.36 -15.51 2.53
CA TYR A 90 -4.91 -15.69 1.21
C TYR A 90 -3.80 -16.14 0.27
N LYS A 91 -4.09 -17.14 -0.55
CA LYS A 91 -3.20 -17.66 -1.57
C LYS A 91 -3.87 -17.42 -2.91
N ALA A 92 -3.42 -16.39 -3.62
CA ALA A 92 -3.85 -16.17 -5.00
C ALA A 92 -3.42 -17.36 -5.89
N PRO A 93 -4.16 -17.66 -6.97
CA PRO A 93 -3.85 -18.75 -7.90
C PRO A 93 -2.67 -18.40 -8.81
N ILE A 94 -1.52 -18.08 -8.22
CA ILE A 94 -0.32 -17.65 -8.96
C ILE A 94 0.47 -18.86 -9.42
N THR A 95 0.76 -18.92 -10.72
CA THR A 95 1.67 -19.90 -11.32
C THR A 95 2.99 -19.24 -11.67
N TYR A 96 4.08 -19.74 -11.11
CA TYR A 96 5.41 -19.15 -11.29
C TYR A 96 6.12 -19.75 -12.51
N VAL A 97 6.38 -18.90 -13.50
CA VAL A 97 7.09 -19.21 -14.74
C VAL A 97 8.38 -18.37 -14.75
N VAL A 98 9.46 -18.94 -14.23
CA VAL A 98 10.72 -18.23 -13.99
C VAL A 98 11.83 -18.82 -14.87
N ALA A 99 12.53 -17.99 -15.63
CA ALA A 99 13.66 -18.42 -16.45
C ALA A 99 14.80 -18.93 -15.57
N GLU A 100 15.46 -20.01 -15.98
CA GLU A 100 16.47 -20.73 -15.19
C GLU A 100 17.62 -19.82 -14.72
N LYS A 101 18.05 -18.88 -15.56
CA LYS A 101 19.15 -17.94 -15.25
C LYS A 101 18.75 -16.81 -14.30
N SER A 102 17.45 -16.65 -14.03
CA SER A 102 16.97 -15.61 -13.13
C SER A 102 17.49 -15.82 -11.72
N ASN A 103 17.86 -14.73 -11.07
CA ASN A 103 18.32 -14.74 -9.69
C ASN A 103 17.20 -15.23 -8.74
N GLN A 104 17.45 -16.35 -8.07
CA GLN A 104 16.46 -16.97 -7.19
C GLN A 104 16.15 -16.14 -5.95
N SER A 105 17.14 -15.46 -5.37
CA SER A 105 16.93 -14.58 -4.22
C SER A 105 16.06 -13.38 -4.61
N PHE A 106 16.26 -12.83 -5.81
CA PHE A 106 15.42 -11.76 -6.35
C PHE A 106 13.99 -12.25 -6.56
N PHE A 107 13.82 -13.42 -7.18
CA PHE A 107 12.52 -14.05 -7.37
C PHE A 107 11.77 -14.21 -6.04
N GLN A 108 12.42 -14.76 -5.00
CA GLN A 108 11.76 -14.94 -3.70
C GLN A 108 11.29 -13.61 -3.09
N ILE A 109 12.08 -12.54 -3.21
CA ILE A 109 11.69 -11.22 -2.70
C ILE A 109 10.48 -10.66 -3.46
N ILE A 110 10.50 -10.71 -4.79
CA ILE A 110 9.37 -10.23 -5.60
C ILE A 110 8.11 -11.06 -5.33
N LYS A 111 8.27 -12.39 -5.24
CA LYS A 111 7.18 -13.31 -4.89
C LYS A 111 6.54 -12.93 -3.56
N THR A 112 7.33 -12.70 -2.51
CA THR A 112 6.83 -12.34 -1.18
C THR A 112 6.05 -11.02 -1.21
N GLY A 113 6.57 -9.98 -1.88
CA GLY A 113 5.87 -8.71 -2.03
C GLY A 113 4.54 -8.85 -2.79
N THR A 114 4.55 -9.63 -3.87
CA THR A 114 3.37 -9.92 -4.70
C THR A 114 2.28 -10.63 -3.90
N GLU A 115 2.63 -11.72 -3.20
CA GLU A 115 1.68 -12.49 -2.37
C GLU A 115 1.12 -11.65 -1.22
N ALA A 116 1.93 -10.78 -0.61
CA ALA A 116 1.48 -9.86 0.42
C ALA A 116 0.46 -8.84 -0.12
N SER A 117 0.71 -8.29 -1.31
CA SER A 117 -0.23 -7.40 -2.01
C SER A 117 -1.53 -8.13 -2.33
N ALA A 118 -1.45 -9.36 -2.84
CA ALA A 118 -2.62 -10.21 -3.08
C ALA A 118 -3.45 -10.43 -1.81
N LYS A 119 -2.79 -10.72 -0.68
CA LYS A 119 -3.46 -10.86 0.62
C LYS A 119 -4.17 -9.57 1.04
N PHE A 120 -3.53 -8.43 0.89
CA PHE A 120 -4.09 -7.15 1.29
C PHE A 120 -5.36 -6.82 0.47
N PHE A 121 -5.26 -6.94 -0.85
CA PHE A 121 -6.30 -6.53 -1.78
C PHE A 121 -7.39 -7.58 -2.05
N GLN A 122 -7.39 -8.71 -1.35
CA GLN A 122 -8.33 -9.82 -1.59
C GLN A 122 -9.83 -9.44 -1.51
N ASN A 123 -10.20 -8.31 -0.89
CA ASN A 123 -11.59 -7.83 -0.88
C ASN A 123 -11.95 -6.94 -2.08
N TYR A 124 -10.95 -6.39 -2.76
CA TYR A 124 -11.12 -5.50 -3.91
C TYR A 124 -10.88 -6.21 -5.24
N TYR A 125 -10.00 -7.22 -5.24
CA TYR A 125 -9.69 -8.01 -6.42
C TYR A 125 -9.28 -9.44 -6.04
N LYS A 126 -9.88 -10.41 -6.73
CA LYS A 126 -9.48 -11.82 -6.71
C LYS A 126 -9.40 -12.31 -8.15
N PRO A 127 -8.26 -12.84 -8.61
CA PRO A 127 -8.19 -13.50 -9.91
C PRO A 127 -9.20 -14.66 -9.96
N GLU A 128 -10.01 -14.72 -11.01
CA GLU A 128 -10.99 -15.80 -11.22
C GLU A 128 -10.35 -17.05 -11.85
N SER A 129 -9.19 -16.88 -12.49
CA SER A 129 -8.42 -17.93 -13.15
C SER A 129 -6.97 -17.95 -12.64
N GLU A 130 -6.18 -18.88 -13.17
CA GLU A 130 -4.73 -18.86 -13.04
C GLU A 130 -4.16 -17.47 -13.34
N LEU A 131 -3.22 -17.03 -12.51
CA LEU A 131 -2.48 -15.79 -12.64
C LEU A 131 -0.99 -16.12 -12.88
N PRO A 132 -0.53 -16.20 -14.13
CA PRO A 132 0.87 -16.43 -14.44
C PRO A 132 1.74 -15.27 -13.94
N PHE A 133 2.78 -15.62 -13.20
CA PHE A 133 3.88 -14.76 -12.84
C PHE A 133 5.07 -15.16 -13.72
N ILE A 134 5.46 -14.28 -14.63
CA ILE A 134 6.51 -14.55 -15.61
C ILE A 134 7.73 -13.69 -15.29
N MET A 135 8.88 -14.32 -15.09
CA MET A 135 10.13 -13.62 -14.79
C MET A 135 11.29 -14.16 -15.61
N ALA A 136 12.06 -13.26 -16.19
CA ALA A 136 13.31 -13.57 -16.88
C ALA A 136 14.31 -12.44 -16.65
N ASP A 137 15.61 -12.74 -16.61
CA ASP A 137 16.63 -11.70 -16.53
C ASP A 137 16.66 -10.83 -17.80
N GLY A 138 17.29 -9.66 -17.72
CA GLY A 138 17.28 -8.66 -18.80
C GLY A 138 17.91 -9.11 -20.14
N VAL A 139 18.47 -10.31 -20.23
CA VAL A 139 19.05 -10.87 -21.47
C VAL A 139 18.18 -11.93 -22.13
N ASP A 140 17.30 -12.61 -21.38
CA ASP A 140 16.41 -13.66 -21.90
C ASP A 140 15.06 -13.10 -22.45
N ILE A 141 15.12 -11.99 -23.20
CA ILE A 141 13.92 -11.27 -23.69
C ILE A 141 13.03 -12.12 -24.62
N GLU A 142 13.62 -12.93 -25.51
CA GLU A 142 12.85 -13.79 -26.42
C GLU A 142 12.13 -14.91 -25.67
N TRP A 143 12.73 -15.41 -24.57
CA TRP A 143 12.07 -16.36 -23.68
C TRP A 143 10.88 -15.70 -22.96
N MET A 144 11.03 -14.46 -22.51
CA MET A 144 9.96 -13.67 -21.89
C MET A 144 8.79 -13.49 -22.87
N ILE A 145 9.08 -13.04 -24.10
CA ILE A 145 8.08 -12.84 -25.17
C ILE A 145 7.33 -14.14 -25.46
N SER A 146 8.06 -15.25 -25.60
CA SER A 146 7.46 -16.58 -25.86
C SER A 146 6.54 -17.05 -24.73
N ASN A 147 6.83 -16.72 -23.46
CA ASN A 147 5.96 -17.08 -22.35
C ASN A 147 4.77 -16.15 -22.20
N MET A 148 4.92 -14.85 -22.47
CA MET A 148 3.81 -13.89 -22.49
C MET A 148 2.80 -14.21 -23.60
N SER A 149 3.27 -14.60 -24.79
CA SER A 149 2.41 -14.85 -25.95
C SER A 149 1.46 -16.03 -25.75
N LYS A 150 1.82 -17.02 -24.91
CA LYS A 150 0.93 -18.12 -24.49
C LYS A 150 -0.37 -17.63 -23.83
N TYR A 151 -0.32 -16.44 -23.23
CA TYR A 151 -1.47 -15.81 -22.58
C TYR A 151 -2.07 -14.67 -23.42
N GLY A 152 -1.62 -14.51 -24.68
CA GLY A 152 -2.12 -13.48 -25.59
C GLY A 152 -1.56 -12.08 -25.33
N PHE A 153 -0.36 -11.98 -24.75
CA PHE A 153 0.32 -10.70 -24.54
C PHE A 153 1.54 -10.56 -25.44
N GLU A 154 1.72 -9.37 -25.98
CA GLU A 154 2.86 -8.99 -26.81
C GLU A 154 3.64 -7.86 -26.13
N MET A 155 4.96 -7.82 -26.34
CA MET A 155 5.79 -6.70 -25.92
C MET A 155 5.97 -5.71 -27.07
N ASP A 156 5.51 -4.47 -26.88
CA ASP A 156 5.78 -3.38 -27.79
C ASP A 156 7.26 -2.94 -27.74
N ASN A 157 7.63 -2.01 -28.63
CA ASN A 157 9.01 -1.51 -28.71
C ASN A 157 9.49 -0.83 -27.42
N TRP A 158 8.59 -0.16 -26.70
CA TRP A 158 8.91 0.51 -25.46
C TRP A 158 9.18 -0.52 -24.35
N SER A 159 8.29 -1.52 -24.17
CA SER A 159 8.45 -2.61 -23.22
C SER A 159 9.71 -3.42 -23.48
N ARG A 160 10.05 -3.68 -24.75
CA ARG A 160 11.31 -4.35 -25.14
C ARG A 160 12.55 -3.55 -24.72
N GLY A 161 12.48 -2.23 -24.86
CA GLY A 161 13.54 -1.34 -24.38
C GLY A 161 13.65 -1.34 -22.86
N ALA A 162 12.51 -1.16 -22.17
CA ALA A 162 12.42 -1.11 -20.71
C ALA A 162 12.88 -2.42 -20.04
N PHE A 163 12.60 -3.57 -20.66
CA PHE A 163 13.04 -4.89 -20.17
C PHE A 163 14.56 -4.97 -19.95
N LYS A 164 15.36 -4.29 -20.78
CA LYS A 164 16.83 -4.28 -20.61
C LYS A 164 17.30 -3.51 -19.38
N SER A 165 16.46 -2.63 -18.84
CA SER A 165 16.80 -1.72 -17.74
C SER A 165 16.07 -2.02 -16.43
N GLY A 166 15.19 -3.04 -16.42
CA GLY A 166 14.35 -3.38 -15.28
C GLY A 166 12.91 -2.88 -15.49
N TRP A 167 12.05 -3.79 -15.92
CA TRP A 167 10.63 -3.55 -16.18
C TRP A 167 9.76 -4.53 -15.39
N GLY A 168 8.62 -4.06 -14.91
CA GLY A 168 7.57 -4.89 -14.34
C GLY A 168 6.22 -4.40 -14.84
N ASN A 169 5.23 -5.29 -14.85
CA ASN A 169 3.86 -4.93 -15.16
C ASN A 169 2.84 -5.93 -14.63
N GLY A 170 1.64 -5.46 -14.36
CA GLY A 170 0.43 -6.27 -14.19
C GLY A 170 -0.48 -6.05 -15.38
N HIS A 171 -0.61 -7.05 -16.24
CA HIS A 171 -1.41 -6.95 -17.47
C HIS A 171 -2.72 -7.71 -17.36
N THR A 172 -3.77 -7.19 -17.99
CA THR A 172 -5.02 -7.91 -18.23
C THR A 172 -5.53 -7.67 -19.66
N ASN A 173 -6.11 -8.71 -20.25
CA ASN A 173 -6.84 -8.64 -21.50
C ASN A 173 -8.19 -9.36 -21.32
N GLY A 174 -9.01 -9.41 -22.38
CA GLY A 174 -10.32 -10.07 -22.30
C GLY A 174 -10.29 -11.60 -22.06
N LYS A 175 -9.11 -12.22 -21.97
CA LYS A 175 -8.91 -13.66 -21.82
C LYS A 175 -8.12 -14.05 -20.57
N SER A 176 -7.17 -13.23 -20.12
CA SER A 176 -6.22 -13.59 -19.07
C SER A 176 -5.62 -12.36 -18.39
N SER A 177 -5.03 -12.56 -17.21
CA SER A 177 -4.19 -11.58 -16.52
C SER A 177 -2.83 -12.20 -16.24
N ILE A 178 -1.74 -11.44 -16.39
CA ILE A 178 -0.37 -11.88 -16.10
C ILE A 178 0.37 -10.85 -15.26
N LEU A 179 1.33 -11.31 -14.47
CA LEU A 179 2.37 -10.48 -13.87
C LEU A 179 3.67 -10.74 -14.59
N VAL A 180 4.41 -9.68 -14.92
CA VAL A 180 5.70 -9.77 -15.60
C VAL A 180 6.74 -8.99 -14.82
N TYR A 181 7.92 -9.58 -14.66
CA TYR A 181 9.05 -8.96 -13.98
C TYR A 181 10.35 -9.24 -14.72
N THR A 182 11.14 -8.19 -14.91
CA THR A 182 12.54 -8.34 -15.32
C THR A 182 13.34 -8.74 -14.09
N GLY A 183 13.84 -9.97 -14.12
CA GLY A 183 14.74 -10.53 -13.14
C GLY A 183 16.11 -9.86 -13.13
N LYS A 184 16.87 -10.14 -12.08
CA LYS A 184 18.31 -9.86 -12.04
C LYS A 184 19.08 -11.10 -12.51
N PRO A 185 20.29 -10.92 -13.09
CA PRO A 185 21.14 -12.07 -13.40
C PRO A 185 21.52 -12.82 -12.12
N SER A 186 21.72 -14.13 -12.22
CA SER A 186 22.12 -14.98 -11.09
C SER A 186 23.42 -14.55 -10.38
N THR A 187 24.25 -13.78 -11.07
CA THR A 187 25.50 -13.20 -10.54
C THR A 187 25.29 -11.99 -9.62
N GLU A 188 24.10 -11.37 -9.63
CA GLU A 188 23.78 -10.24 -8.76
C GLU A 188 23.72 -10.68 -7.30
N LYS A 189 24.53 -10.05 -6.44
CA LYS A 189 24.62 -10.37 -5.02
C LYS A 189 23.91 -9.33 -4.16
N ASN A 190 23.78 -8.10 -4.64
CA ASN A 190 23.26 -6.97 -3.89
C ASN A 190 21.79 -6.73 -4.24
N ILE A 191 20.91 -7.54 -3.64
CA ILE A 191 19.48 -7.39 -3.83
C ILE A 191 18.93 -6.49 -2.72
N TYR A 192 18.52 -5.28 -3.10
CA TYR A 192 17.86 -4.37 -2.17
C TYR A 192 16.47 -4.87 -1.80
N ALA A 193 16.33 -5.47 -0.61
CA ALA A 193 15.12 -6.19 -0.22
C ALA A 193 13.87 -5.31 -0.18
N PHE A 194 13.88 -4.20 0.56
CA PHE A 194 12.70 -3.34 0.71
C PHE A 194 12.17 -2.82 -0.64
N GLY A 195 13.05 -2.33 -1.51
CA GLY A 195 12.64 -1.84 -2.83
C GLY A 195 12.02 -2.93 -3.70
N ASN A 196 12.53 -4.16 -3.65
CA ASN A 196 12.00 -5.27 -4.45
C ASN A 196 10.74 -5.90 -3.84
N LEU A 197 10.58 -5.91 -2.52
CA LEU A 197 9.30 -6.23 -1.89
C LEU A 197 8.22 -5.25 -2.37
N GLY A 198 8.55 -3.96 -2.35
CA GLY A 198 7.67 -2.90 -2.84
C GLY A 198 7.36 -3.06 -4.32
N PHE A 199 8.35 -3.40 -5.15
CA PHE A 199 8.18 -3.63 -6.58
C PHE A 199 7.23 -4.80 -6.88
N GLY A 200 7.38 -5.93 -6.21
CA GLY A 200 6.43 -7.05 -6.32
C GLY A 200 5.00 -6.63 -5.97
N ALA A 201 4.85 -5.88 -4.88
CA ALA A 201 3.55 -5.39 -4.42
C ALA A 201 2.94 -4.32 -5.35
N HIS A 202 3.76 -3.44 -5.93
CA HIS A 202 3.41 -2.39 -6.90
C HIS A 202 2.79 -2.99 -8.15
N GLU A 203 3.44 -3.97 -8.77
CA GLU A 203 2.92 -4.55 -10.01
C GLU A 203 1.61 -5.36 -9.80
N TYR A 204 1.45 -6.00 -8.63
CA TYR A 204 0.17 -6.62 -8.30
C TYR A 204 -0.97 -5.59 -8.17
N PHE A 205 -0.66 -4.39 -7.67
CA PHE A 205 -1.66 -3.32 -7.55
C PHE A 205 -2.24 -2.90 -8.90
N HIS A 206 -1.49 -3.00 -10.00
CA HIS A 206 -2.00 -2.72 -11.35
C HIS A 206 -3.10 -3.71 -11.76
N LEU A 207 -3.01 -4.98 -11.34
CA LEU A 207 -4.10 -5.95 -11.53
C LEU A 207 -5.31 -5.64 -10.65
N VAL A 208 -5.08 -5.20 -9.41
CA VAL A 208 -6.17 -4.74 -8.52
C VAL A 208 -6.90 -3.57 -9.15
N THR A 209 -6.15 -2.63 -9.73
CA THR A 209 -6.69 -1.48 -10.43
C THR A 209 -7.56 -1.93 -11.60
N ALA A 210 -7.04 -2.82 -12.45
CA ALA A 210 -7.80 -3.32 -13.58
C ALA A 210 -9.07 -4.08 -13.15
N GLY A 211 -9.00 -4.84 -12.05
CA GLY A 211 -10.16 -5.50 -11.44
C GLY A 211 -11.21 -4.53 -10.91
N ILE A 212 -10.80 -3.43 -10.25
CA ILE A 212 -11.71 -2.39 -9.76
C ILE A 212 -12.38 -1.65 -10.92
N LEU A 213 -11.61 -1.36 -11.97
CA LEU A 213 -12.07 -0.56 -13.12
C LEU A 213 -12.74 -1.40 -14.21
N GLY A 214 -12.66 -2.73 -14.12
CA GLY A 214 -13.14 -3.67 -15.14
C GLY A 214 -12.32 -3.69 -16.44
N LYS A 215 -11.24 -2.93 -16.52
CA LYS A 215 -10.32 -2.85 -17.68
C LYS A 215 -8.97 -2.28 -17.26
N GLU A 216 -7.93 -2.51 -18.07
CA GLU A 216 -6.69 -1.74 -17.95
C GLU A 216 -6.98 -0.25 -18.15
N SER A 217 -6.53 0.59 -17.23
CA SER A 217 -6.59 2.06 -17.38
C SER A 217 -5.29 2.56 -17.99
N LYS A 218 -5.16 2.41 -19.31
CA LYS A 218 -4.02 2.95 -20.05
C LYS A 218 -3.99 4.48 -19.92
N PHE A 219 -2.81 5.02 -19.65
CA PHE A 219 -2.54 6.46 -19.61
C PHE A 219 -3.56 7.30 -18.80
N GLY A 220 -4.13 6.71 -17.75
CA GLY A 220 -5.07 7.40 -16.89
C GLY A 220 -6.43 7.76 -17.50
N GLU A 221 -6.85 7.08 -18.57
CA GLU A 221 -8.14 7.32 -19.25
C GLU A 221 -9.37 7.27 -18.32
N VAL A 222 -9.36 6.41 -17.30
CA VAL A 222 -10.49 6.25 -16.35
C VAL A 222 -10.19 6.88 -15.00
N ILE A 223 -8.97 6.67 -14.50
CA ILE A 223 -8.48 7.19 -13.22
C ILE A 223 -7.16 7.91 -13.52
N PRO A 224 -6.90 9.11 -12.95
CA PRO A 224 -5.74 9.88 -13.38
C PRO A 224 -4.43 9.12 -13.09
N ARG A 225 -3.43 9.29 -13.96
CA ARG A 225 -2.17 8.54 -13.91
C ARG A 225 -1.43 8.67 -12.57
N TRP A 226 -1.56 9.82 -11.90
CA TRP A 226 -0.98 10.01 -10.56
C TRP A 226 -1.62 9.12 -9.50
N ALA A 227 -2.93 8.86 -9.60
CA ALA A 227 -3.62 7.97 -8.69
C ALA A 227 -3.28 6.52 -9.02
N TYR A 228 -3.19 6.19 -10.31
CA TYR A 228 -2.80 4.86 -10.79
C TYR A 228 -1.40 4.45 -10.29
N GLU A 229 -0.35 5.20 -10.66
CA GLU A 229 1.04 4.86 -10.31
C GLU A 229 1.40 5.24 -8.88
N GLY A 230 0.89 6.36 -8.39
CA GLY A 230 1.14 6.83 -7.03
C GLY A 230 0.53 5.91 -5.98
N SER A 231 -0.65 5.34 -6.23
CA SER A 231 -1.22 4.33 -5.33
C SER A 231 -0.41 3.05 -5.35
N ALA A 232 0.05 2.60 -6.51
CA ALA A 232 0.90 1.43 -6.62
C ALA A 232 2.21 1.63 -5.82
N SER A 233 2.81 2.83 -5.88
CA SER A 233 4.00 3.19 -5.09
C SER A 233 3.72 3.27 -3.59
N PHE A 234 2.63 3.93 -3.20
CA PHE A 234 2.19 4.06 -1.81
C PHE A 234 1.94 2.68 -1.19
N PHE A 235 1.03 1.90 -1.77
CA PHE A 235 0.65 0.60 -1.22
C PHE A 235 1.80 -0.40 -1.33
N GLY A 236 2.59 -0.36 -2.40
CA GLY A 236 3.77 -1.20 -2.55
C GLY A 236 4.75 -0.99 -1.39
N SER A 237 5.12 0.26 -1.12
CA SER A 237 6.03 0.62 -0.02
C SER A 237 5.42 0.37 1.36
N ALA A 238 4.15 0.72 1.57
CA ALA A 238 3.46 0.51 2.83
C ALA A 238 3.31 -0.98 3.17
N ILE A 239 3.02 -1.85 2.20
CA ILE A 239 2.93 -3.30 2.40
C ILE A 239 4.33 -3.89 2.63
N ALA A 240 5.33 -3.48 1.86
CA ALA A 240 6.72 -3.90 2.07
C ALA A 240 7.22 -3.59 3.49
N GLU A 241 6.85 -2.42 4.04
CA GLU A 241 7.18 -2.02 5.41
C GLU A 241 6.58 -2.97 6.47
N LEU A 242 5.54 -3.74 6.15
CA LEU A 242 4.95 -4.71 7.08
C LEU A 242 5.66 -6.06 7.09
N LEU A 243 6.49 -6.32 6.08
CA LEU A 243 7.11 -7.62 5.87
C LEU A 243 8.42 -7.74 6.68
N PRO A 244 8.70 -8.89 7.32
CA PRO A 244 9.96 -9.11 8.01
C PRO A 244 11.16 -9.16 7.05
N GLU A 245 10.95 -9.59 5.80
CA GLU A 245 11.99 -9.72 4.77
C GLU A 245 12.62 -8.38 4.37
N LYS A 246 12.02 -7.25 4.74
CA LYS A 246 12.60 -5.91 4.49
C LYS A 246 13.93 -5.70 5.20
N GLY A 247 14.22 -6.47 6.25
CA GLY A 247 15.41 -6.34 7.07
C GLY A 247 15.36 -5.13 8.00
N GLU A 248 16.53 -4.58 8.31
CA GLU A 248 16.69 -3.39 9.13
C GLU A 248 17.37 -2.28 8.36
N LEU A 249 17.00 -1.03 8.68
CA LEU A 249 17.70 0.16 8.21
C LEU A 249 19.19 0.08 8.57
N ASP A 250 20.05 0.52 7.65
CA ASP A 250 21.47 0.69 7.94
C ASP A 250 21.71 1.84 8.95
N MET A 251 22.95 1.98 9.41
CA MET A 251 23.29 2.98 10.44
C MET A 251 23.00 4.41 9.97
N TRP A 252 23.29 4.74 8.71
CA TRP A 252 23.02 6.08 8.18
C TRP A 252 21.52 6.32 8.08
N GLN A 253 20.77 5.36 7.55
CA GLN A 253 19.33 5.44 7.44
C GLN A 253 18.66 5.59 8.81
N LYS A 254 19.11 4.84 9.83
CA LYS A 254 18.60 4.94 11.22
C LYS A 254 18.77 6.34 11.83
N THR A 255 19.76 7.11 11.38
CA THR A 255 19.94 8.50 11.85
C THR A 255 18.94 9.48 11.25
N ARG A 256 18.35 9.16 10.09
CA ARG A 256 17.47 10.07 9.32
C ARG A 256 16.02 9.63 9.27
N PHE A 257 15.78 8.32 9.24
CA PHE A 257 14.49 7.72 8.97
C PHE A 257 14.12 6.72 10.05
N LYS A 258 12.83 6.68 10.40
CA LYS A 258 12.28 5.69 11.33
C LYS A 258 11.85 4.39 10.65
N THR A 259 11.56 4.45 9.34
CA THR A 259 11.00 3.36 8.54
C THR A 259 11.69 3.32 7.17
N PHE A 260 11.69 2.15 6.51
CA PHE A 260 12.13 2.07 5.11
C PHE A 260 11.18 2.83 4.19
N TYR A 261 9.89 2.82 4.50
CA TYR A 261 8.88 3.67 3.86
C TYR A 261 9.35 5.12 3.74
N LYS A 262 9.83 5.73 4.84
CA LYS A 262 10.37 7.10 4.81
C LYS A 262 11.67 7.23 4.05
N SER A 263 12.56 6.25 4.16
CA SER A 263 13.79 6.24 3.37
C SER A 263 13.48 6.20 1.87
N MET A 264 12.47 5.44 1.44
CA MET A 264 12.10 5.32 0.03
C MET A 264 11.42 6.57 -0.49
N GLN A 265 10.55 7.20 0.30
CA GLN A 265 10.02 8.52 -0.02
C GLN A 265 11.14 9.53 -0.25
N TYR A 266 12.19 9.51 0.59
CA TYR A 266 13.36 10.37 0.40
C TYR A 266 14.02 10.20 -0.98
N TYR A 267 14.32 8.96 -1.38
CA TYR A 267 14.93 8.67 -2.69
C TYR A 267 13.99 8.99 -3.86
N SER A 268 12.69 8.71 -3.71
CA SER A 268 11.67 8.97 -4.74
C SER A 268 11.53 10.46 -5.06
N VAL A 269 11.78 11.35 -4.09
CA VAL A 269 11.80 12.80 -4.35
C VAL A 269 13.18 13.25 -4.88
N LYS A 270 14.25 12.46 -4.72
CA LYS A 270 15.65 12.82 -5.09
C LYS A 270 15.97 12.62 -6.54
N GLU A 271 15.52 11.50 -7.07
CA GLU A 271 15.95 11.04 -8.39
C GLU A 271 14.99 11.50 -9.50
N ARG A 272 13.90 12.21 -9.18
CA ARG A 272 12.83 12.54 -10.13
C ARG A 272 12.73 14.05 -10.38
N VAL A 273 12.96 14.44 -11.64
CA VAL A 273 12.93 15.83 -12.13
C VAL A 273 11.51 16.19 -12.61
N PRO A 274 10.98 17.41 -12.31
CA PRO A 274 11.56 18.45 -11.46
C PRO A 274 11.43 18.14 -9.96
N VAL A 275 12.39 18.65 -9.19
CA VAL A 275 12.34 18.61 -7.72
C VAL A 275 11.10 19.37 -7.24
N LEU A 276 10.15 18.68 -6.60
CA LEU A 276 8.82 19.24 -6.28
C LEU A 276 8.87 20.56 -5.49
N HIS A 277 9.90 20.76 -4.65
CA HIS A 277 10.05 21.98 -3.84
C HIS A 277 10.71 23.17 -4.56
N SER A 278 11.21 22.99 -5.80
CA SER A 278 11.80 24.09 -6.58
C SER A 278 10.76 24.91 -7.35
N LEU A 279 9.57 24.35 -7.55
CA LEU A 279 8.42 25.01 -8.17
C LEU A 279 7.67 25.88 -7.16
N SER A 280 7.02 26.94 -7.64
CA SER A 280 6.00 27.63 -6.83
C SER A 280 4.78 26.72 -6.63
N SER A 281 3.99 26.99 -5.58
CA SER A 281 2.75 26.24 -5.32
C SER A 281 1.79 26.30 -6.52
N GLN A 282 1.68 27.47 -7.18
CA GLN A 282 0.86 27.65 -8.37
C GLN A 282 1.39 26.86 -9.58
N GLN A 283 2.71 26.81 -9.79
CA GLN A 283 3.30 26.04 -10.89
C GLN A 283 3.03 24.53 -10.72
N LEU A 284 3.22 24.02 -9.50
CA LEU A 284 2.94 22.61 -9.20
C LEU A 284 1.45 22.30 -9.40
N TYR A 285 0.57 23.16 -8.92
CA TYR A 285 -0.88 23.04 -9.12
C TYR A 285 -1.25 23.03 -10.62
N ASN A 286 -0.77 24.01 -11.39
CA ASN A 286 -1.06 24.14 -12.82
C ASN A 286 -0.62 22.90 -13.59
N ASN A 287 0.52 22.31 -13.24
CA ASN A 287 0.96 21.06 -13.85
C ASN A 287 -0.05 19.94 -13.59
N PHE A 288 -0.53 19.75 -12.35
CA PHE A 288 -1.47 18.67 -12.00
C PHE A 288 -2.85 18.78 -12.65
N ILE A 289 -3.25 19.98 -13.09
CA ILE A 289 -4.52 20.20 -13.79
C ILE A 289 -4.36 20.35 -15.30
N ALA A 290 -3.13 20.21 -15.81
CA ALA A 290 -2.85 20.32 -17.22
C ALA A 290 -3.48 19.16 -18.00
N PRO A 291 -4.06 19.38 -19.19
CA PRO A 291 -4.65 18.33 -20.01
C PRO A 291 -3.69 17.17 -20.31
N GLU A 292 -2.39 17.45 -20.40
CA GLU A 292 -1.35 16.45 -20.64
C GLU A 292 -1.22 15.45 -19.49
N ILE A 293 -1.43 15.89 -18.24
CA ILE A 293 -1.45 15.00 -17.07
C ILE A 293 -2.70 14.14 -17.09
N ASP A 294 -3.85 14.71 -17.45
CA ASP A 294 -5.12 13.98 -17.60
C ASP A 294 -5.06 12.98 -18.77
N ALA A 295 -4.30 13.28 -19.83
CA ALA A 295 -4.00 12.36 -20.94
C ALA A 295 -2.93 11.29 -20.60
N GLY A 296 -2.44 11.27 -19.36
CA GLY A 296 -1.47 10.28 -18.86
C GLY A 296 -0.02 10.53 -19.20
N THR A 297 0.29 11.62 -19.91
CA THR A 297 1.64 12.12 -20.15
C THR A 297 2.15 12.85 -18.92
N CYS A 298 2.66 12.08 -17.97
CA CYS A 298 2.96 12.58 -16.64
C CYS A 298 4.40 12.23 -16.22
N PRO A 299 5.24 13.24 -15.94
CA PRO A 299 6.60 13.00 -15.45
C PRO A 299 6.60 12.20 -14.13
N GLN A 300 7.64 11.38 -13.93
CA GLN A 300 7.70 10.44 -12.81
C GLN A 300 7.53 11.12 -11.44
N ALA A 301 8.09 12.32 -11.26
CA ALA A 301 7.97 13.10 -10.02
C ALA A 301 6.50 13.37 -9.65
N TYR A 302 5.64 13.58 -10.63
CA TYR A 302 4.22 13.85 -10.40
C TYR A 302 3.43 12.56 -10.22
N CYS A 303 3.62 11.60 -11.12
CA CYS A 303 2.75 10.42 -11.13
C CYS A 303 3.06 9.39 -10.05
N TYR A 304 4.31 9.28 -9.66
CA TYR A 304 4.72 8.33 -8.64
C TYR A 304 4.89 9.05 -7.31
N THR A 305 5.80 10.03 -7.23
CA THR A 305 6.18 10.63 -5.94
C THR A 305 5.07 11.51 -5.36
N ALA A 306 4.62 12.53 -6.11
CA ALA A 306 3.51 13.35 -5.63
C ALA A 306 2.20 12.56 -5.61
N GLY A 307 1.99 11.63 -6.56
CA GLY A 307 0.84 10.72 -6.54
C GLY A 307 0.75 9.84 -5.30
N GLU A 308 1.87 9.31 -4.82
CA GLU A 308 1.98 8.57 -3.55
C GLU A 308 1.55 9.46 -2.36
N LEU A 309 2.05 10.69 -2.30
CA LEU A 309 1.70 11.65 -1.24
C LEU A 309 0.23 12.08 -1.29
N LEU A 310 -0.33 12.29 -2.49
CA LEU A 310 -1.76 12.58 -2.65
C LEU A 310 -2.63 11.38 -2.23
N THR A 311 -2.19 10.16 -2.54
CA THR A 311 -2.85 8.93 -2.08
C THR A 311 -2.81 8.84 -0.56
N GLU A 312 -1.65 9.10 0.05
CA GLU A 312 -1.48 9.15 1.50
C GLU A 312 -2.48 10.10 2.17
N VAL A 313 -2.64 11.32 1.64
CA VAL A 313 -3.63 12.30 2.15
C VAL A 313 -5.05 11.76 2.06
N LEU A 314 -5.44 11.22 0.91
CA LEU A 314 -6.81 10.74 0.71
C LEU A 314 -7.13 9.56 1.63
N LEU A 315 -6.18 8.65 1.82
CA LEU A 315 -6.34 7.54 2.77
C LEU A 315 -6.39 8.04 4.21
N ALA A 316 -5.52 8.96 4.59
CA ALA A 316 -5.52 9.55 5.91
C ALA A 316 -6.85 10.25 6.22
N ASP A 317 -7.36 11.07 5.31
CA ASP A 317 -8.53 11.91 5.57
C ASP A 317 -9.85 11.13 5.43
N TYR A 318 -9.92 10.18 4.49
CA TYR A 318 -11.20 9.53 4.12
C TYR A 318 -11.23 8.01 4.32
N GLY A 319 -10.09 7.35 4.49
CA GLY A 319 -9.98 5.90 4.64
C GLY A 319 -9.96 5.12 3.32
N ILE A 320 -9.51 3.86 3.42
CA ILE A 320 -9.24 2.97 2.26
C ILE A 320 -10.52 2.68 1.46
N ASP A 321 -11.63 2.37 2.12
CA ASP A 321 -12.86 1.99 1.41
C ASP A 321 -13.47 3.15 0.63
N LYS A 322 -13.43 4.36 1.20
CA LYS A 322 -13.90 5.58 0.54
C LYS A 322 -12.96 6.00 -0.60
N TYR A 323 -11.67 5.70 -0.48
CA TYR A 323 -10.73 5.87 -1.58
C TYR A 323 -11.06 4.96 -2.77
N PHE A 324 -11.25 3.66 -2.54
CA PHE A 324 -11.61 2.74 -3.62
C PHE A 324 -13.06 2.85 -4.11
N SER A 325 -13.96 3.48 -3.34
CA SER A 325 -15.29 3.82 -3.87
C SER A 325 -15.23 4.92 -4.94
N TRP A 326 -14.29 5.87 -4.83
CA TRP A 326 -14.04 6.85 -5.89
C TRP A 326 -13.60 6.15 -7.18
N TRP A 327 -12.69 5.18 -7.11
CA TRP A 327 -12.22 4.43 -8.28
C TRP A 327 -13.36 3.67 -8.97
N ARG A 328 -14.19 2.98 -8.19
CA ARG A 328 -15.39 2.29 -8.71
C ARG A 328 -16.38 3.26 -9.36
N ALA A 329 -16.57 4.44 -8.77
CA ALA A 329 -17.43 5.46 -9.36
C ALA A 329 -16.87 6.01 -10.68
N SER A 330 -15.55 6.12 -10.79
CA SER A 330 -14.86 6.63 -11.99
C SER A 330 -15.04 5.75 -13.24
N VAL A 331 -15.48 4.49 -13.08
CA VAL A 331 -15.78 3.60 -14.21
C VAL A 331 -16.87 4.16 -15.12
N ASN A 332 -17.89 4.80 -14.53
CA ASN A 332 -19.08 5.28 -15.23
C ASN A 332 -19.25 6.80 -15.13
N THR A 333 -18.30 7.50 -14.54
CA THR A 333 -18.38 8.94 -14.29
C THR A 333 -16.98 9.52 -14.44
N PRO A 334 -16.81 10.66 -15.15
CA PRO A 334 -15.51 11.32 -15.23
C PRO A 334 -14.90 11.48 -13.84
N TRP A 335 -13.62 11.09 -13.67
CA TRP A 335 -13.04 10.88 -12.35
C TRP A 335 -13.09 12.13 -11.45
N ARG A 336 -13.04 13.35 -12.02
CA ARG A 336 -13.17 14.62 -11.27
C ARG A 336 -14.56 14.78 -10.70
N SER A 337 -15.60 14.50 -11.48
CA SER A 337 -16.99 14.50 -11.02
C SER A 337 -17.25 13.38 -10.01
N ALA A 338 -16.68 12.20 -10.24
CA ALA A 338 -16.73 11.09 -9.29
C ALA A 338 -16.03 11.44 -7.97
N PHE A 339 -14.89 12.14 -8.04
CA PHE A 339 -14.14 12.64 -6.89
C PHE A 339 -15.00 13.60 -6.06
N GLU A 340 -15.59 14.61 -6.70
CA GLU A 340 -16.42 15.61 -6.01
C GLU A 340 -17.63 14.97 -5.34
N LYS A 341 -18.34 14.08 -6.05
CA LYS A 341 -19.47 13.35 -5.47
C LYS A 341 -19.05 12.47 -4.30
N ASN A 342 -17.90 11.80 -4.39
CA ASN A 342 -17.46 10.83 -3.39
C ASN A 342 -16.90 11.52 -2.14
N PHE A 343 -16.07 12.55 -2.30
CA PHE A 343 -15.38 13.23 -1.20
C PHE A 343 -16.11 14.49 -0.71
N GLY A 344 -17.07 15.01 -1.47
CA GLY A 344 -17.83 16.22 -1.13
C GLY A 344 -17.06 17.52 -1.38
N VAL A 345 -15.99 17.48 -2.16
CA VAL A 345 -15.14 18.63 -2.49
C VAL A 345 -14.65 18.53 -3.94
N ASN A 346 -14.74 19.64 -4.67
CA ASN A 346 -14.22 19.71 -6.04
C ASN A 346 -12.71 19.38 -6.07
N PHE A 347 -12.26 18.61 -7.05
CA PHE A 347 -10.86 18.17 -7.07
C PHE A 347 -9.87 19.33 -7.14
N ASN A 348 -10.12 20.34 -7.99
CA ASN A 348 -9.22 21.49 -8.11
C ASN A 348 -9.13 22.27 -6.79
N GLN A 349 -10.26 22.42 -6.10
CA GLN A 349 -10.29 23.00 -4.76
C GLN A 349 -9.46 22.17 -3.77
N TRP A 350 -9.72 20.86 -3.68
CA TRP A 350 -9.01 19.98 -2.76
C TRP A 350 -7.50 19.96 -3.05
N LEU A 351 -7.12 19.92 -4.32
CA LEU A 351 -5.73 19.94 -4.75
C LEU A 351 -5.05 21.25 -4.32
N ALA A 352 -5.69 22.40 -4.53
CA ALA A 352 -5.15 23.71 -4.14
C ALA A 352 -5.08 23.91 -2.62
N GLU A 353 -6.10 23.49 -1.88
CA GLU A 353 -6.22 23.77 -0.44
C GLU A 353 -5.53 22.71 0.43
N VAL A 354 -5.39 21.48 -0.08
CA VAL A 354 -4.91 20.33 0.70
C VAL A 354 -3.77 19.59 0.01
N GLY A 355 -3.98 19.14 -1.22
CA GLY A 355 -3.06 18.22 -1.91
C GLY A 355 -1.67 18.83 -2.12
N ILE A 356 -1.60 19.96 -2.83
CA ILE A 356 -0.34 20.63 -3.17
C ILE A 356 0.39 21.14 -1.92
N PRO A 357 -0.28 21.82 -0.96
CA PRO A 357 0.37 22.19 0.30
C PRO A 357 1.02 21.00 1.01
N TYR A 358 0.34 19.85 1.04
CA TYR A 358 0.89 18.64 1.66
C TYR A 358 2.09 18.08 0.91
N VAL A 359 1.97 17.92 -0.42
CA VAL A 359 3.07 17.44 -1.27
C VAL A 359 4.32 18.29 -1.09
N MET A 360 4.17 19.63 -1.05
CA MET A 360 5.29 20.53 -0.86
C MET A 360 5.88 20.46 0.54
N GLU A 361 5.05 20.30 1.57
CA GLU A 361 5.51 20.14 2.95
C GLU A 361 6.34 18.86 3.13
N GLU A 362 5.84 17.72 2.64
CA GLU A 362 6.55 16.44 2.71
C GLU A 362 7.81 16.45 1.84
N ALA A 363 7.76 17.01 0.63
CA ALA A 363 8.95 17.18 -0.21
C ALA A 363 10.02 18.06 0.47
N LYS A 364 9.64 19.10 1.21
CA LYS A 364 10.59 19.94 1.95
C LYS A 364 11.21 19.21 3.15
N LYS A 365 10.47 18.34 3.84
CA LYS A 365 11.03 17.50 4.93
C LYS A 365 12.14 16.58 4.42
N VAL A 366 12.07 16.18 3.16
CA VAL A 366 13.08 15.38 2.48
C VAL A 366 14.33 16.21 2.11
N TYR A 367 14.18 17.50 1.77
CA TYR A 367 15.30 18.42 1.46
C TYR A 367 15.39 19.62 2.41
N PRO A 368 15.70 19.43 3.70
CA PRO A 368 15.85 20.55 4.61
C PRO A 368 16.99 21.51 4.19
N GLU A 369 17.98 21.02 3.45
CA GLU A 369 19.15 21.78 3.01
C GLU A 369 18.93 22.64 1.76
N LEU A 370 17.93 22.34 0.93
CA LEU A 370 17.66 23.09 -0.28
C LEU A 370 16.64 24.19 0.01
N ALA A 371 16.94 25.42 -0.45
CA ALA A 371 15.98 26.51 -0.37
C ALA A 371 14.74 26.15 -1.20
N ALA A 372 13.58 26.12 -0.54
CA ALA A 372 12.30 26.04 -1.23
C ALA A 372 12.09 27.33 -2.05
N ASN A 373 11.31 27.23 -3.13
CA ASN A 373 10.85 28.40 -3.87
C ASN A 373 10.23 29.43 -2.89
N PRO A 374 10.54 30.74 -2.99
CA PRO A 374 9.96 31.76 -2.10
C PRO A 374 8.42 31.73 -2.05
N ASP A 375 7.81 31.30 -3.15
CA ASP A 375 6.36 31.26 -3.32
C ASP A 375 5.75 29.90 -2.94
N TYR A 376 6.51 28.99 -2.31
CA TYR A 376 6.04 27.64 -1.99
C TYR A 376 4.83 27.58 -1.04
N LYS A 377 4.58 28.67 -0.28
CA LYS A 377 3.44 28.81 0.63
C LYS A 377 2.40 29.81 0.17
N LYS A 378 2.57 30.40 -1.03
CA LYS A 378 1.55 31.31 -1.56
C LYS A 378 0.25 30.55 -1.79
N LYS A 379 -0.86 31.23 -1.49
CA LYS A 379 -2.21 30.73 -1.76
C LYS A 379 -2.33 30.43 -3.25
N ILE A 380 -2.82 29.23 -3.57
CA ILE A 380 -3.05 28.80 -4.95
C ILE A 380 -4.39 29.37 -5.41
N GLU A 381 -4.39 29.95 -6.62
CA GLU A 381 -5.59 30.32 -7.35
C GLU A 381 -6.08 29.11 -8.15
N PHE A 382 -7.37 28.80 -8.03
CA PHE A 382 -7.99 27.67 -8.72
C PHE A 382 -9.37 28.03 -9.25
N THR A 383 -9.75 27.38 -10.35
CA THR A 383 -11.12 27.33 -10.87
C THR A 383 -11.69 25.94 -10.59
N LYS A 384 -12.97 25.87 -10.22
CA LYS A 384 -13.64 24.57 -10.08
C LYS A 384 -13.69 23.89 -11.45
N SER A 385 -13.18 22.66 -11.51
CA SER A 385 -13.21 21.82 -12.72
C SER A 385 -14.57 21.20 -12.96
#